data_AF-A0A2V7QW42-F1
#
_entry.id   AF-A0A2V7QW42-F1
#
_cell.length_a   1.000
_cell.length_b   1.000
_cell.length_c   1.000
_cell.angle_alpha   90.00
_cell.angle_beta   90.00
_cell.angle_gamma   90.00
#
_symmetry.space_group_name_H-M   'P 1'
#
loop_
_entity.id
_entity.type
_entity.pdbx_description
1 polymer ?
#
loop_
_entity_poly.entity_id
_entity_poly.type
_entity_poly.pdbx_seq_one_letter_code
_entity_poly.pdbx_strand_id
1 'polypeptide(L)'
;MAEWIGRELERIRKLRGLRREDVAARLPRPVSPSTIRNIEHDEEYNVSLDLLRQIAAVLGAKIQVSLEADDLKRWQTPPGQRPAINLADAPADGQERLIDNEYFIRYIRARHPDCPLTNSQIGRRMWDFAKPRGAELVKGRMQVKKPAKESIATYRLPTTAAQYRVRERDMEVLHGFADRLGRAYRDEKGRVLVPLI
;
A
#
# COMPACT_ATOMS: atom_id res chain seq x y z
N MET A 1 6.78 8.99 -20.09
CA MET A 1 7.09 8.99 -18.64
C MET A 1 5.94 9.69 -17.93
N ALA A 2 5.31 9.05 -16.95
CA ALA A 2 4.26 9.70 -16.17
C ALA A 2 4.92 10.78 -15.29
N GLU A 3 4.53 12.04 -15.48
CA GLU A 3 5.07 13.16 -14.71
C GLU A 3 4.53 13.10 -13.28
N TRP A 4 5.41 13.15 -12.28
CA TRP A 4 5.01 13.10 -10.87
C TRP A 4 4.03 14.22 -10.54
N ILE A 5 2.91 13.87 -9.88
CA ILE A 5 1.83 14.81 -9.56
C ILE A 5 2.31 16.01 -8.73
N GLY A 6 3.33 15.85 -7.90
CA GLY A 6 3.90 16.95 -7.12
C GLY A 6 4.54 18.04 -7.97
N ARG A 7 5.15 17.70 -9.11
CA ARG A 7 5.71 18.70 -10.04
C ARG A 7 4.60 19.52 -10.70
N GLU A 8 3.48 18.87 -11.01
CA GLU A 8 2.30 19.57 -11.55
C GLU A 8 1.67 20.50 -10.50
N LEU A 9 1.57 20.05 -9.24
CA LEU A 9 1.11 20.92 -8.15
C LEU A 9 2.03 22.13 -7.95
N GLU A 10 3.35 21.95 -8.02
CA GLU A 10 4.32 23.06 -7.94
C GLU A 10 4.12 24.05 -9.10
N ARG A 11 3.95 23.54 -10.33
CA ARG A 11 3.70 24.34 -11.54
C ARG A 11 2.44 25.18 -11.37
N ILE A 12 1.32 24.57 -10.99
CA ILE A 12 0.05 25.26 -10.77
C ILE A 12 0.18 26.30 -9.64
N ARG A 13 0.84 25.96 -8.53
CA ARG A 13 1.07 26.90 -7.43
C ARG A 13 1.83 28.14 -7.89
N LYS A 14 2.92 27.94 -8.65
CA LYS A 14 3.72 29.03 -9.24
C LYS A 14 2.90 29.88 -10.20
N LEU A 15 2.10 29.26 -11.08
CA LEU A 15 1.19 29.98 -11.99
C LEU A 15 0.15 30.82 -11.26
N ARG A 16 -0.31 30.37 -10.09
CA ARG A 16 -1.23 31.10 -9.22
C ARG A 16 -0.54 32.15 -8.33
N GLY A 17 0.78 32.27 -8.39
CA GLY A 17 1.54 33.22 -7.57
C GLY A 17 1.51 32.92 -6.07
N LEU A 18 1.14 31.69 -5.68
CA LEU A 18 0.98 31.33 -4.27
C LEU A 18 2.30 30.85 -3.69
N ARG A 19 2.62 31.29 -2.47
CA ARG A 19 3.75 30.74 -1.72
C ARG A 19 3.32 29.42 -1.05
N ARG A 20 4.28 28.62 -0.62
CA ARG A 20 3.98 27.32 0.04
C ARG A 20 3.24 27.55 1.35
N GLU A 21 3.58 28.64 2.03
CA GLU A 21 2.94 29.13 3.24
C GLU A 21 1.46 29.42 3.02
N ASP A 22 1.11 30.07 1.90
CA ASP A 22 -0.27 30.41 1.58
C ASP A 22 -1.11 29.16 1.32
N VAL A 23 -0.56 28.20 0.57
CA VAL A 23 -1.23 26.93 0.30
C VAL A 23 -1.43 26.17 1.61
N ALA A 24 -0.37 26.05 2.42
CA ALA A 24 -0.41 25.31 3.66
C ALA A 24 -1.41 25.89 4.68
N ALA A 25 -1.54 27.22 4.74
CA ALA A 25 -2.46 27.92 5.64
C ALA A 25 -3.92 27.87 5.19
N ARG A 26 -4.17 27.80 3.87
CA ARG A 26 -5.53 27.77 3.29
C ARG A 26 -6.18 26.38 3.29
N LEU A 27 -5.45 25.34 3.69
CA LEU A 27 -6.03 24.00 3.83
C LEU A 27 -7.01 23.96 5.02
N PRO A 28 -8.11 23.17 4.92
CA PRO A 28 -9.05 22.99 6.04
C PRO A 28 -8.37 22.49 7.32
N ARG A 29 -7.32 21.69 7.15
CA ARG A 29 -6.37 21.35 8.22
C ARG A 29 -5.00 21.90 7.83
N PRO A 30 -4.55 23.01 8.45
CA PRO A 30 -3.26 23.59 8.12
C PRO A 30 -2.11 22.59 8.29
N VAL A 31 -1.18 22.62 7.35
CA VAL A 31 0.05 21.82 7.38
C VAL A 31 1.26 22.74 7.42
N SER A 32 2.45 22.17 7.58
CA SER A 32 3.68 22.97 7.47
C SER A 32 4.02 23.27 6.00
N PRO A 33 4.66 24.41 5.68
CA PRO A 33 5.18 24.67 4.34
C PRO A 33 6.16 23.59 3.85
N SER A 34 6.88 22.95 4.78
CA SER A 34 7.76 21.81 4.52
C SER A 34 7.00 20.58 4.01
N THR A 35 5.78 20.35 4.49
CA THR A 35 4.90 19.29 3.98
C THR A 35 4.56 19.53 2.51
N ILE A 36 4.23 20.77 2.14
CA ILE A 36 3.96 21.13 0.74
C ILE A 36 5.22 20.92 -0.12
N ARG A 37 6.40 21.35 0.37
CA ARG A 37 7.68 21.12 -0.33
C ARG A 37 7.95 19.64 -0.55
N ASN A 38 7.73 18.80 0.45
CA ASN A 38 7.96 17.36 0.33
C ASN A 38 7.03 16.74 -0.71
N ILE A 39 5.74 17.10 -0.71
CA ILE A 39 4.80 16.62 -1.74
C ILE A 39 5.25 17.05 -3.16
N GLU A 40 5.77 18.27 -3.31
CA GLU A 40 6.22 18.79 -4.61
C GLU A 40 7.49 18.11 -5.14
N HIS A 41 8.44 17.76 -4.26
CA HIS A 41 9.80 17.36 -4.67
C HIS A 41 10.19 15.91 -4.34
N ASP A 42 9.51 15.25 -3.42
CA ASP A 42 9.80 13.89 -3.00
C ASP A 42 8.75 12.93 -3.58
N GLU A 43 9.15 12.19 -4.62
CA GLU A 43 8.30 11.23 -5.34
C GLU A 43 7.91 10.03 -4.47
N GLU A 44 8.67 9.76 -3.41
CA GLU A 44 8.39 8.70 -2.44
C GLU A 44 7.60 9.20 -1.21
N TYR A 45 7.26 10.50 -1.17
CA TYR A 45 6.54 11.07 -0.05
C TYR A 45 5.11 10.54 0.03
N ASN A 46 4.85 9.73 1.06
CA ASN A 46 3.53 9.19 1.33
C ASN A 46 2.53 10.30 1.65
N VAL A 47 1.64 10.59 0.71
CA VAL A 47 0.58 11.59 0.81
C VAL A 47 -0.78 10.93 0.65
N SER A 48 -1.76 11.35 1.46
CA SER A 48 -3.13 10.84 1.32
C SER A 48 -3.82 11.45 0.09
N LEU A 49 -4.69 10.68 -0.56
CA LEU A 49 -5.54 11.17 -1.66
C LEU A 49 -6.41 12.36 -1.24
N ASP A 50 -6.88 12.36 0.01
CA ASP A 50 -7.66 13.46 0.57
C ASP A 50 -6.83 14.76 0.64
N LEU A 51 -5.60 14.68 1.15
CA LEU A 51 -4.71 15.84 1.22
C LEU A 51 -4.35 16.38 -0.17
N LEU A 52 -4.07 15.49 -1.14
CA LEU A 52 -3.84 15.88 -2.53
C LEU A 52 -5.06 16.62 -3.11
N ARG A 53 -6.27 16.12 -2.87
CA ARG A 53 -7.51 16.78 -3.34
C ARG A 53 -7.71 18.14 -2.69
N GLN A 54 -7.40 18.28 -1.40
CA GLN A 54 -7.49 19.57 -0.69
C GLN A 54 -6.48 20.58 -1.23
N ILE A 55 -5.23 20.17 -1.47
CA ILE A 55 -4.20 21.03 -2.07
C ILE A 55 -4.64 21.46 -3.46
N ALA A 56 -5.10 20.53 -4.30
CA ALA A 56 -5.61 20.86 -5.62
C ALA A 56 -6.77 21.85 -5.55
N ALA A 57 -7.72 21.68 -4.62
CA ALA A 57 -8.82 22.62 -4.43
C ALA A 57 -8.34 24.02 -4.05
N VAL A 58 -7.35 24.15 -3.15
CA VAL A 58 -6.72 25.44 -2.78
C VAL A 58 -6.04 26.10 -3.99
N LEU A 59 -5.46 25.30 -4.87
CA LEU A 59 -4.84 25.76 -6.12
C LEU A 59 -5.86 26.03 -7.24
N GLY A 60 -7.15 25.79 -7.00
CA GLY A 60 -8.21 25.92 -7.99
C GLY A 60 -8.13 24.87 -9.11
N ALA A 61 -7.59 23.69 -8.80
CA ALA A 61 -7.45 22.55 -9.68
C ALA A 61 -8.32 21.37 -9.22
N LYS A 62 -8.63 20.43 -10.13
CA LYS A 62 -9.40 19.22 -9.84
C LYS A 62 -8.55 18.00 -10.16
N ILE A 63 -8.30 17.17 -9.16
CA ILE A 63 -7.67 15.85 -9.36
C ILE A 63 -8.76 14.86 -9.77
N GLN A 64 -8.53 14.19 -10.91
CA GLN A 64 -9.28 13.02 -11.32
C GLN A 64 -8.41 11.78 -11.07
N VAL A 65 -8.98 10.79 -10.40
CA VAL A 65 -8.33 9.50 -10.16
C VAL A 65 -9.11 8.47 -10.97
N SER A 66 -8.48 7.94 -12.01
CA SER A 66 -8.95 6.75 -12.71
C SER A 66 -8.19 5.55 -12.17
N LEU A 67 -8.91 4.53 -11.72
CA LEU A 67 -8.33 3.19 -11.61
C LEU A 67 -8.54 2.49 -12.94
N GLU A 68 -7.46 2.00 -13.55
CA GLU A 68 -7.60 1.15 -14.73
C GLU A 68 -8.25 -0.18 -14.33
N ALA A 69 -9.26 -0.57 -15.11
CA ALA A 69 -10.16 -1.68 -14.77
C ALA A 69 -9.45 -3.04 -14.74
N ASP A 70 -8.26 -3.17 -15.31
CA ASP A 70 -7.51 -4.43 -15.29
C ASP A 70 -6.96 -4.74 -13.89
N ASP A 71 -6.61 -3.71 -13.11
CA ASP A 71 -6.32 -3.88 -11.69
C ASP A 71 -7.60 -4.21 -10.92
N LEU A 72 -8.75 -3.60 -11.22
CA LEU A 72 -9.99 -3.94 -10.50
C LEU A 72 -10.48 -5.35 -10.82
N LYS A 73 -10.41 -5.79 -12.08
CA LYS A 73 -10.79 -7.13 -12.55
C LYS A 73 -9.93 -8.18 -11.89
N ARG A 74 -8.60 -8.01 -11.86
CA ARG A 74 -7.66 -8.98 -11.25
C ARG A 74 -7.92 -9.22 -9.76
N TRP A 75 -8.44 -8.21 -9.05
CA TRP A 75 -8.81 -8.32 -7.64
C TRP A 75 -10.18 -8.97 -7.41
N GLN A 76 -11.08 -8.92 -8.40
CA GLN A 76 -12.39 -9.57 -8.35
C GLN A 76 -12.38 -10.99 -8.93
N THR A 77 -11.39 -11.36 -9.75
CA THR A 77 -11.31 -12.71 -10.33
C THR A 77 -10.79 -13.74 -9.31
N PRO A 78 -11.53 -14.85 -9.09
CA PRO A 78 -11.08 -15.96 -8.26
C PRO A 78 -9.74 -16.55 -8.76
N PRO A 79 -8.87 -17.07 -7.86
CA PRO A 79 -7.52 -17.52 -8.20
C PRO A 79 -7.41 -18.55 -9.35
N GLY A 80 -8.49 -19.28 -9.66
CA GLY A 80 -8.52 -20.30 -10.73
C GLY A 80 -9.07 -19.85 -12.09
N GLN A 81 -9.53 -18.60 -12.22
CA GLN A 81 -10.06 -18.04 -13.47
C GLN A 81 -9.31 -16.79 -13.94
N ARG A 82 -8.19 -16.47 -13.30
CA ARG A 82 -7.33 -15.38 -13.77
C ARG A 82 -6.76 -15.79 -15.14
N PRO A 83 -6.81 -14.92 -16.16
CA PRO A 83 -6.13 -15.18 -17.41
C PRO A 83 -4.65 -15.43 -17.10
N ALA A 84 -4.09 -16.50 -17.67
CA ALA A 84 -2.69 -16.83 -17.51
C ALA A 84 -1.86 -15.64 -17.99
N ILE A 85 -0.92 -15.17 -17.17
CA ILE A 85 0.08 -14.23 -17.64
C ILE A 85 0.92 -15.00 -18.65
N ASN A 86 0.89 -14.58 -19.92
CA ASN A 86 1.93 -14.98 -20.86
C ASN A 86 3.24 -14.39 -20.33
N LEU A 87 4.09 -15.23 -19.74
CA LEU A 87 5.41 -14.83 -19.23
C LEU A 87 6.30 -14.16 -20.29
N ALA A 88 5.94 -14.29 -21.57
CA ALA A 88 6.61 -13.64 -22.70
C ALA A 88 6.26 -12.15 -22.88
N ASP A 89 5.14 -11.67 -22.32
CA ASP A 89 4.69 -10.26 -22.43
C ASP A 89 4.97 -9.45 -21.16
N ALA A 90 5.53 -10.07 -20.13
CA ALA A 90 6.00 -9.34 -18.95
C ALA A 90 7.27 -8.56 -19.34
N PRO A 91 7.29 -7.21 -19.26
CA PRO A 91 8.49 -6.45 -19.55
C PRO A 91 9.64 -6.96 -18.67
N ALA A 92 10.76 -7.29 -19.31
CA ALA A 92 11.94 -7.91 -18.67
C ALA A 92 12.69 -6.97 -17.71
N ASP A 93 12.20 -5.74 -17.53
CA ASP A 93 12.70 -4.86 -16.48
C ASP A 93 12.12 -5.30 -15.14
N GLY A 94 13.01 -5.65 -14.22
CA GLY A 94 12.69 -6.05 -12.86
C GLY A 94 11.96 -4.95 -12.10
N GLN A 95 10.65 -4.84 -12.31
CA GLN A 95 9.80 -3.99 -11.51
C GLN A 95 9.77 -4.56 -10.10
N GLU A 96 10.44 -3.86 -9.20
CA GLU A 96 10.43 -4.15 -7.78
C GLU A 96 9.33 -3.33 -7.13
N ARG A 97 8.44 -4.01 -6.41
CA ARG A 97 7.33 -3.40 -5.71
C ARG A 97 7.67 -3.20 -4.25
N LEU A 98 7.50 -1.97 -3.78
CA LEU A 98 7.54 -1.62 -2.37
C LEU A 98 6.23 -2.02 -1.72
N ILE A 99 6.32 -2.87 -0.70
CA ILE A 99 5.18 -3.42 0.03
C ILE A 99 5.37 -3.21 1.51
N ASP A 100 4.38 -2.60 2.15
CA ASP A 100 4.34 -2.56 3.60
C ASP A 100 3.85 -3.90 4.18
N ASN A 101 4.22 -4.17 5.42
CA ASN A 101 3.76 -5.34 6.15
C ASN A 101 2.22 -5.36 6.30
N GLU A 102 1.56 -4.22 6.15
CA GLU A 102 0.11 -4.10 6.23
C GLU A 102 -0.61 -4.62 4.99
N TYR A 103 0.02 -4.59 3.81
CA TYR A 103 -0.58 -4.97 2.55
C TYR A 103 -1.18 -6.37 2.61
N PHE A 104 -0.40 -7.37 3.02
CA PHE A 104 -0.87 -8.75 3.12
C PHE A 104 -1.81 -8.98 4.30
N ILE A 105 -1.68 -8.20 5.38
CA ILE A 105 -2.63 -8.25 6.50
C ILE A 105 -4.00 -7.75 6.02
N ARG A 106 -4.07 -6.61 5.34
CA ARG A 106 -5.32 -6.08 4.76
C ARG A 106 -5.89 -7.02 3.71
N TYR A 107 -5.05 -7.58 2.85
CA TYR A 107 -5.43 -8.59 1.86
C TYR A 107 -6.13 -9.78 2.51
N ILE A 108 -5.51 -10.37 3.54
CA ILE A 108 -6.07 -11.53 4.25
C ILE A 108 -7.34 -11.14 4.99
N ARG A 109 -7.37 -10.02 5.71
CA ARG A 109 -8.53 -9.59 6.49
C ARG A 109 -9.75 -9.26 5.65
N ALA A 110 -9.56 -8.75 4.45
CA ALA A 110 -10.64 -8.48 3.52
C ALA A 110 -11.23 -9.77 2.90
N ARG A 111 -10.41 -10.81 2.68
CA ARG A 111 -10.83 -12.05 2.00
C ARG A 111 -11.14 -13.22 2.93
N HIS A 112 -10.53 -13.26 4.10
CA HIS A 112 -10.62 -14.30 5.12
C HIS A 112 -10.82 -13.64 6.49
N PRO A 113 -12.00 -13.05 6.76
CA PRO A 113 -12.25 -12.32 7.99
C PRO A 113 -12.08 -13.20 9.24
N ASP A 114 -12.40 -14.49 9.13
CA ASP A 114 -12.31 -15.47 10.21
C ASP A 114 -10.90 -16.04 10.43
N CYS A 115 -9.90 -15.54 9.70
CA CYS A 115 -8.51 -16.01 9.83
C CYS A 115 -8.04 -15.90 11.29
N PRO A 116 -7.71 -17.02 11.96
CA PRO A 116 -7.39 -17.04 13.38
C PRO A 116 -5.99 -16.54 13.71
N LEU A 117 -5.14 -16.30 12.70
CA LEU A 117 -3.79 -15.77 12.89
C LEU A 117 -3.84 -14.32 13.34
N THR A 118 -2.96 -13.92 14.25
CA THR A 118 -2.78 -12.51 14.61
C THR A 118 -2.02 -11.76 13.52
N ASN A 119 -2.15 -10.44 13.47
CA ASN A 119 -1.45 -9.61 12.48
C ASN A 119 0.08 -9.77 12.56
N SER A 120 0.63 -9.94 13.77
CA SER A 120 2.05 -10.24 13.97
C SER A 120 2.46 -11.62 13.42
N GLN A 121 1.59 -12.63 13.56
CA GLN A 121 1.84 -13.96 12.98
C GLN A 121 1.78 -13.94 11.46
N ILE A 122 0.81 -13.22 10.88
CA ILE A 122 0.71 -13.01 9.43
C ILE A 122 1.97 -12.34 8.90
N GLY A 123 2.36 -11.20 9.47
CA GLY A 123 3.54 -10.47 9.00
C GLY A 123 4.83 -11.28 9.11
N ARG A 124 5.02 -12.03 10.20
CA ARG A 124 6.18 -12.92 10.37
C ARG A 124 6.22 -14.02 9.30
N ARG A 125 5.10 -14.71 9.08
CA ARG A 125 5.03 -15.81 8.11
C ARG A 125 5.19 -15.33 6.67
N MET A 126 4.60 -14.18 6.32
CA MET A 126 4.80 -13.56 5.02
C MET A 126 6.27 -13.19 4.79
N TRP A 127 6.92 -12.59 5.78
CA TRP A 127 8.34 -12.25 5.69
C TRP A 127 9.23 -13.50 5.51
N ASP A 128 9.04 -14.52 6.34
CA ASP A 128 9.81 -15.76 6.27
C ASP A 128 9.64 -16.46 4.92
N PHE A 129 8.49 -16.30 4.26
CA PHE A 129 8.22 -16.83 2.92
C PHE A 129 8.80 -15.96 1.79
N ALA A 130 8.82 -14.63 1.96
CA ALA A 130 9.32 -13.68 0.98
C ALA A 130 10.86 -13.58 0.95
N LYS A 131 11.51 -13.63 2.12
CA LYS A 131 12.98 -13.52 2.27
C LYS A 131 13.79 -14.46 1.34
N PRO A 132 13.54 -15.77 1.28
CA PRO A 132 14.32 -16.68 0.42
C PRO A 132 14.08 -16.44 -1.08
N ARG A 133 13.06 -15.66 -1.47
CA ARG A 133 12.74 -15.31 -2.86
C ARG A 133 13.42 -14.00 -3.31
N GLY A 134 14.27 -13.43 -2.46
CA GLY A 134 14.98 -12.19 -2.74
C GLY A 134 14.23 -10.94 -2.30
N ALA A 135 13.30 -11.06 -1.35
CA ALA A 135 12.69 -9.89 -0.74
C ALA A 135 13.71 -9.14 0.12
N GLU A 136 13.87 -7.84 -0.12
CA GLU A 136 14.79 -6.99 0.61
C GLU A 136 14.06 -6.15 1.66
N LEU A 137 14.67 -6.00 2.83
CA LEU A 137 14.15 -5.15 3.88
C LEU A 137 14.52 -3.69 3.58
N VAL A 138 13.57 -2.88 3.15
CA VAL A 138 13.83 -1.46 2.83
C VAL A 138 13.82 -0.60 4.09
N LYS A 139 12.94 -0.93 5.05
CA LYS A 139 12.85 -0.20 6.32
C LYS A 139 12.63 -1.16 7.48
N GLY A 140 13.50 -1.07 8.47
CA GLY A 140 13.42 -1.84 9.72
C GLY A 140 12.10 -1.62 10.45
N ARG A 141 11.71 -2.60 11.28
CA ARG A 141 10.48 -2.56 12.09
C ARG A 141 10.49 -1.30 12.96
N MET A 142 9.70 -0.29 12.59
CA MET A 142 9.43 0.85 13.46
C MET A 142 8.09 0.62 14.16
N GLN A 143 8.04 0.87 15.48
CA GLN A 143 6.78 0.92 16.19
C GLN A 143 5.91 2.02 15.56
N VAL A 144 4.74 1.64 15.08
CA VAL A 144 3.79 2.60 14.54
C VAL A 144 3.13 3.30 15.72
N LYS A 145 3.33 4.61 15.88
CA LYS A 145 2.54 5.39 16.84
C LYS A 145 1.07 5.21 16.47
N LYS A 146 0.26 4.66 17.38
CA LYS A 146 -1.19 4.56 17.21
C LYS A 146 -1.72 5.96 16.82
N PRO A 147 -2.42 6.13 15.69
CA PRO A 147 -3.09 7.37 15.42
C PRO A 147 -4.16 7.59 16.51
N ALA A 148 -4.14 8.76 17.15
CA ALA A 148 -5.06 9.15 18.23
C ALA A 148 -6.51 9.36 17.77
N LYS A 149 -6.82 9.06 16.51
CA LYS A 149 -8.17 9.12 15.95
C LYS A 149 -8.41 7.85 15.15
N GLU A 150 -9.55 7.24 15.42
CA GLU A 150 -10.12 6.12 14.71
C GLU A 150 -10.07 6.42 13.20
N SER A 151 -9.09 5.83 12.51
CA SER A 151 -9.12 5.75 11.07
C SER A 151 -10.14 4.67 10.69
N ILE A 152 -10.83 4.90 9.56
CA ILE A 152 -11.96 4.12 9.03
C ILE A 152 -11.47 2.76 8.48
N ALA A 153 -10.71 2.01 9.28
CA ALA A 153 -10.33 0.64 9.00
C ALA A 153 -10.68 -0.17 10.25
N THR A 154 -11.76 -0.94 10.15
CA THR A 154 -12.27 -1.92 11.13
C THR A 154 -11.25 -3.00 11.51
N TYR A 155 -10.03 -2.93 10.97
CA TYR A 155 -8.94 -3.86 11.18
C TYR A 155 -7.82 -3.16 11.94
N ARG A 156 -7.66 -3.51 13.22
CA ARG A 156 -6.56 -3.01 14.07
C ARG A 156 -5.23 -3.11 13.33
N LEU A 157 -4.57 -1.97 13.08
CA LEU A 157 -3.26 -1.93 12.45
C LEU A 157 -2.23 -2.72 13.29
N PRO A 158 -1.28 -3.44 12.68
CA PRO A 158 -0.19 -4.09 13.40
C PRO A 158 0.67 -3.06 14.16
N THR A 159 1.15 -3.45 15.35
CA THR A 159 1.99 -2.60 16.22
C THR A 159 3.33 -2.18 15.60
N THR A 160 3.78 -2.87 14.55
CA THR A 160 5.06 -2.64 13.86
C THR A 160 4.87 -2.67 12.35
N ALA A 161 5.31 -1.60 11.67
CA ALA A 161 5.38 -1.54 10.21
C ALA A 161 6.81 -1.84 9.77
N ALA A 162 6.94 -2.67 8.75
CA ALA A 162 8.17 -2.91 8.00
C ALA A 162 7.84 -2.77 6.52
N GLN A 163 8.78 -2.29 5.73
CA GLN A 163 8.64 -2.20 4.27
C GLN A 163 9.61 -3.16 3.63
N TYR A 164 9.10 -3.88 2.64
CA TYR A 164 9.82 -4.91 1.91
C TYR A 164 9.78 -4.56 0.43
N ARG A 165 10.91 -4.73 -0.25
CA ARG A 165 10.98 -4.69 -1.70
C ARG A 165 10.88 -6.11 -2.21
N VAL A 166 9.89 -6.38 -3.06
CA VAL A 166 9.67 -7.69 -3.66
C VAL A 166 9.63 -7.56 -5.17
N ARG A 167 10.07 -8.59 -5.89
CA ARG A 167 9.97 -8.57 -7.36
C ARG A 167 8.52 -8.77 -7.77
N GLU A 168 8.06 -8.07 -8.80
CA GLU A 168 6.69 -8.18 -9.28
C GLU A 168 6.33 -9.63 -9.66
N ARG A 169 7.28 -10.39 -10.21
CA ARG A 169 7.10 -11.82 -10.52
C ARG A 169 6.76 -12.69 -9.31
N ASP A 170 7.25 -12.31 -8.13
CA ASP A 170 7.03 -13.07 -6.90
C ASP A 170 5.68 -12.73 -6.24
N MET A 171 4.99 -11.68 -6.72
CA MET A 171 3.73 -11.21 -6.15
C MET A 171 2.61 -12.24 -6.21
N GLU A 172 2.50 -12.98 -7.31
CA GLU A 172 1.47 -14.01 -7.43
C GLU A 172 1.68 -15.13 -6.42
N VAL A 173 2.93 -15.51 -6.22
CA VAL A 173 3.32 -16.54 -5.24
C VAL A 173 3.08 -16.05 -3.82
N LEU A 174 3.37 -14.78 -3.52
CA LEU A 174 3.08 -14.16 -2.23
C LEU A 174 1.57 -14.06 -1.96
N HIS A 175 0.76 -13.70 -2.95
CA HIS A 175 -0.69 -13.70 -2.83
C HIS A 175 -1.28 -15.10 -2.62
N GLY A 176 -0.80 -16.10 -3.35
CA GLY A 176 -1.20 -17.49 -3.16
C GLY A 176 -0.86 -17.99 -1.75
N PHE A 177 0.32 -17.63 -1.23
CA PHE A 177 0.69 -17.93 0.15
C PHE A 177 -0.16 -17.16 1.17
N ALA A 178 -0.48 -15.89 0.92
CA ALA A 178 -1.36 -15.10 1.77
C ALA A 178 -2.77 -15.70 1.85
N ASP A 179 -3.33 -16.17 0.73
CA ASP A 179 -4.61 -16.88 0.72
C ASP A 179 -4.56 -18.19 1.52
N ARG A 180 -3.43 -18.90 1.47
CA ARG A 180 -3.22 -20.10 2.29
C ARG A 180 -3.19 -19.76 3.79
N LEU A 181 -2.50 -18.68 4.17
CA LEU A 181 -2.51 -18.19 5.55
C LEU A 181 -3.91 -17.75 5.99
N GLY A 182 -4.69 -17.13 5.09
CA GLY A 182 -6.06 -16.72 5.35
C GLY A 182 -6.98 -17.90 5.72
N ARG A 183 -6.78 -19.05 5.08
CA ARG A 183 -7.50 -20.31 5.35
C ARG A 183 -6.99 -21.09 6.56
N ALA A 184 -6.13 -20.49 7.39
CA ALA A 184 -5.70 -21.12 8.62
C ALA A 184 -6.89 -21.45 9.53
N TYR A 185 -6.81 -22.55 10.26
CA TYR A 185 -7.85 -22.99 11.20
C TYR A 185 -7.23 -23.37 12.55
N ARG A 186 -8.06 -23.40 13.60
CA ARG A 186 -7.63 -23.86 14.93
C ARG A 186 -7.89 -25.36 15.04
N ASP A 187 -6.90 -26.12 15.52
CA ASP A 187 -7.09 -27.51 15.91
C ASP A 187 -7.86 -27.61 17.23
N GLU A 188 -8.26 -28.83 17.61
CA GLU A 188 -8.94 -29.14 18.88
C GLU A 188 -8.12 -28.74 20.12
N LYS A 189 -6.82 -28.49 19.97
CA LYS A 189 -5.89 -28.07 21.01
C LYS A 189 -5.60 -26.56 20.97
N GLY A 190 -6.34 -25.80 20.16
CA GLY A 190 -6.23 -24.34 20.02
C GLY A 190 -5.02 -23.86 19.21
N ARG A 191 -4.26 -24.75 18.57
CA ARG A 191 -3.11 -24.40 17.71
C ARG A 191 -3.60 -23.97 16.34
N VAL A 192 -2.99 -22.93 15.78
CA VAL A 192 -3.34 -22.43 14.45
C VAL A 192 -2.53 -23.16 13.38
N LEU A 193 -3.21 -24.04 12.65
CA LEU A 193 -2.67 -24.80 11.52
C LEU A 193 -2.96 -24.06 10.21
N VAL A 194 -2.03 -24.16 9.27
CA VAL A 194 -2.19 -23.65 7.90
C VAL A 194 -2.35 -24.85 7.00
N PRO A 195 -3.40 -24.92 6.16
CA PRO A 195 -3.56 -26.01 5.21
C PRO A 195 -2.30 -26.20 4.37
N LEU A 196 -1.68 -27.37 4.46
CA LEU A 196 -0.82 -27.88 3.40
C LEU A 196 -1.77 -28.34 2.30
N ILE A 197 -1.47 -27.98 1.04
CA ILE A 197 -2.25 -28.46 -0.10
C ILE A 197 -2.33 -29.98 -0.04
#